data_AF-J4H533-F1
#
_entry.id   AF-J4H533-F1
#
_cell.length_a   1.000
_cell.length_b   1.000
_cell.length_c   1.000
_cell.angle_alpha   90.00
_cell.angle_beta   90.00
_cell.angle_gamma   90.00
#
_symmetry.space_group_name_H-M   'P 1'
#
loop_
_entity.id
_entity.type
_entity.pdbx_description
1 polymer ?
#
loop_
_entity_poly.entity_id
_entity_poly.type
_entity_poly.pdbx_seq_one_letter_code
_entity_poly.pdbx_strand_id
1 'polypeptide(L)'
;MATESLQPQQTPDTDTPMMDPNTEPADTDAQNAADVDESLQKGRKRPRIEMGIESSQQRKRGKSMFGLVVGTLTRAKNEDKERNSSEAAKKRQLIEQRLQEKLKAETDSVRRAEEAKKDKTAANRKEEELQLRDSIYKMRRTRLPLLANFLLTSDIIPELDSLSSPLDEIQSTTMDSDPSSEGISKPARATGTTALSGPPRAHPPPLYYRPAVLTSAQEAFLKKRKDEVRIAVESEWADFAAERSAGIADITRLRQRVAEEEGRTKSANAKALDDGDVDDERSQNQAEQKETDQNVKSGPGGPPEAEVSQSAQNGSRNTSGGEDIKMDVDDSGAGTIGPEKTHGDKEENAPVPMHADDDDAVEY
;
A
#
# COMPACT_ATOMS: atom_id res chain seq x y z
N MET A 1 -30.64 -24.69 -5.94
CA MET A 1 -29.25 -24.24 -6.12
C MET A 1 -29.01 -23.15 -5.10
N ALA A 2 -28.47 -23.53 -3.94
CA ALA A 2 -28.22 -22.62 -2.83
C ALA A 2 -26.85 -21.96 -3.06
N THR A 3 -26.83 -20.64 -3.14
CA THR A 3 -25.61 -19.82 -3.25
C THR A 3 -25.04 -19.64 -1.84
N GLU A 4 -24.08 -20.48 -1.48
CA GLU A 4 -23.32 -20.37 -0.24
C GLU A 4 -22.27 -19.27 -0.39
N SER A 5 -22.57 -18.11 0.20
CA SER A 5 -21.73 -16.92 0.23
C SER A 5 -20.57 -17.16 1.20
N LEU A 6 -19.37 -17.44 0.67
CA LEU A 6 -18.15 -17.47 1.47
C LEU A 6 -17.82 -16.07 2.01
N GLN A 7 -17.82 -15.95 3.34
CA GLN A 7 -17.23 -14.82 4.05
C GLN A 7 -15.70 -14.83 3.89
N PRO A 8 -15.06 -13.68 3.63
CA PRO A 8 -13.60 -13.59 3.68
C PRO A 8 -13.13 -13.68 5.15
N GLN A 9 -12.26 -14.65 5.42
CA GLN A 9 -11.52 -14.73 6.67
C GLN A 9 -10.62 -13.49 6.81
N GLN A 10 -10.80 -12.75 7.90
CA GLN A 10 -9.87 -11.72 8.34
C GLN A 10 -8.60 -12.40 8.85
N THR A 11 -7.47 -12.11 8.21
CA THR A 11 -6.14 -12.41 8.76
C THR A 11 -5.86 -11.45 9.93
N PRO A 12 -5.37 -11.94 11.07
CA PRO A 12 -4.93 -11.05 12.15
C PRO A 12 -3.59 -10.41 11.76
N ASP A 13 -3.61 -9.10 11.55
CA ASP A 13 -2.40 -8.28 11.37
C ASP A 13 -1.59 -8.30 12.67
N THR A 14 -0.48 -9.04 12.66
CA THR A 14 0.59 -8.94 13.65
C THR A 14 1.51 -7.79 13.27
N ASP A 15 1.09 -6.56 13.54
CA ASP A 15 1.98 -5.40 13.64
C ASP A 15 1.99 -4.95 15.10
N THR A 16 2.87 -5.59 15.86
CA THR A 16 3.23 -5.17 17.22
C THR A 16 4.39 -4.18 17.10
N PRO A 17 4.18 -2.87 17.35
CA PRO A 17 5.31 -1.98 17.51
C PRO A 17 6.01 -2.33 18.84
N MET A 18 7.26 -2.79 18.74
CA MET A 18 8.19 -2.82 19.86
C MET A 18 8.34 -1.40 20.42
N MET A 19 7.66 -1.12 21.53
CA MET A 19 7.85 0.12 22.28
C MET A 19 9.16 0.08 23.07
N ASP A 20 9.98 1.10 22.85
CA ASP A 20 11.10 1.49 23.71
C ASP A 20 10.64 1.72 25.16
N PRO A 21 11.29 1.10 26.16
CA PRO A 21 11.01 1.37 27.56
C PRO A 21 12.06 2.34 28.10
N ASN A 22 11.91 3.64 27.84
CA ASN A 22 12.64 4.62 28.63
C ASN A 22 12.06 6.03 28.52
N THR A 23 11.24 6.46 29.49
CA THR A 23 11.26 7.82 30.06
C THR A 23 10.47 7.80 31.37
N GLU A 24 11.13 8.31 32.41
CA GLU A 24 10.78 8.43 33.82
C GLU A 24 9.54 9.30 34.16
N PRO A 25 9.11 9.31 35.44
CA PRO A 25 7.73 9.64 35.84
C PRO A 25 7.54 11.12 36.18
N ALA A 26 6.36 11.65 35.88
CA ALA A 26 5.89 12.92 36.44
C ALA A 26 4.40 12.85 36.77
N ASP A 27 4.15 12.85 38.08
CA ASP A 27 3.05 13.52 38.81
C ASP A 27 1.63 13.45 38.22
N THR A 28 0.87 12.49 38.74
CA THR A 28 -0.59 12.56 38.80
C THR A 28 -1.02 13.58 39.86
N ASP A 29 -1.53 14.73 39.43
CA ASP A 29 -2.34 15.59 40.28
C ASP A 29 -3.67 15.93 39.59
N ALA A 30 -4.74 15.58 40.32
CA ALA A 30 -6.01 16.26 40.44
C ALA A 30 -6.89 16.53 39.20
N GLN A 31 -8.03 15.83 39.19
CA GLN A 31 -9.37 16.41 39.26
C GLN A 31 -9.71 17.56 38.30
N ASN A 32 -10.55 17.28 37.30
CA ASN A 32 -11.66 18.17 36.96
C ASN A 32 -12.77 17.40 36.24
N ALA A 33 -13.75 16.96 37.05
CA ALA A 33 -15.10 16.78 36.58
C ALA A 33 -15.74 18.17 36.45
N ALA A 34 -16.15 18.53 35.25
CA ALA A 34 -17.10 19.63 35.01
C ALA A 34 -18.17 19.09 34.04
N ASP A 35 -19.38 18.84 34.52
CA ASP A 35 -20.45 19.81 34.79
C ASP A 35 -21.34 19.98 33.54
N VAL A 36 -22.33 19.08 33.45
CA VAL A 36 -23.46 19.18 32.53
C VAL A 36 -24.65 19.59 33.40
N ASP A 37 -24.92 20.89 33.41
CA ASP A 37 -26.13 21.48 33.97
C ASP A 37 -27.08 21.77 32.81
N GLU A 38 -28.24 21.13 32.76
CA GLU A 38 -29.48 21.88 32.54
C GLU A 38 -30.69 21.14 33.09
N SER A 39 -31.29 21.76 34.10
CA SER A 39 -32.37 21.26 34.93
C SER A 39 -33.72 21.81 34.47
N LEU A 40 -34.65 20.92 34.11
CA LEU A 40 -36.07 21.25 33.99
C LEU A 40 -36.76 21.16 35.36
N GLN A 41 -37.31 22.30 35.76
CA GLN A 41 -38.12 22.52 36.94
C GLN A 41 -39.41 21.68 36.95
N LYS A 42 -39.77 21.11 38.11
CA LYS A 42 -41.10 21.26 38.74
C LYS A 42 -41.25 20.55 40.09
N GLY A 43 -41.54 21.35 41.12
CA GLY A 43 -42.57 21.05 42.12
C GLY A 43 -42.13 20.37 43.43
N ARG A 44 -42.21 21.08 44.56
CA ARG A 44 -43.39 21.13 45.45
C ARG A 44 -43.04 21.81 46.79
N LYS A 45 -44.05 22.50 47.31
CA LYS A 45 -44.10 23.40 48.46
C LYS A 45 -43.85 22.68 49.80
N ARG A 46 -43.13 23.35 50.72
CA ARG A 46 -43.57 23.50 52.12
C ARG A 46 -43.21 24.91 52.63
N PRO A 47 -44.18 25.66 53.19
CA PRO A 47 -43.94 26.98 53.78
C PRO A 47 -43.45 26.80 55.22
N ARG A 48 -42.35 27.44 55.59
CA ARG A 48 -41.97 27.59 57.00
C ARG A 48 -41.65 29.05 57.32
N ILE A 49 -42.57 29.58 58.10
CA ILE A 49 -42.72 30.84 58.82
C ILE A 49 -41.40 31.56 59.17
N GLU A 50 -41.45 32.86 58.90
CA GLU A 50 -40.56 33.96 59.30
C GLU A 50 -40.33 34.05 60.81
N MET A 51 -39.14 34.49 61.23
CA MET A 51 -38.94 35.44 62.34
C MET A 51 -37.45 35.86 62.43
N GLY A 52 -37.20 37.17 62.45
CA GLY A 52 -35.89 37.79 62.75
C GLY A 52 -35.46 38.78 61.67
N ILE A 53 -36.10 39.95 61.52
CA ILE A 53 -35.87 41.16 62.33
C ILE A 53 -34.37 41.53 62.41
N GLU A 54 -34.05 42.65 61.75
CA GLU A 54 -32.94 43.55 62.08
C GLU A 54 -31.53 42.96 62.18
N SER A 55 -30.84 42.86 61.04
CA SER A 55 -29.38 42.99 61.01
C SER A 55 -28.87 43.68 59.74
N SER A 56 -29.64 44.65 59.24
CA SER A 56 -29.27 45.53 58.12
C SER A 56 -28.12 46.50 58.41
N GLN A 57 -27.40 46.41 59.54
CA GLN A 57 -26.31 47.36 59.85
C GLN A 57 -25.06 46.82 60.57
N GLN A 58 -24.92 45.52 60.87
CA GLN A 58 -23.91 45.13 61.87
C GLN A 58 -23.17 43.81 61.66
N ARG A 59 -22.61 43.54 60.47
CA ARG A 59 -21.34 42.76 60.33
C ARG A 59 -20.44 43.30 59.22
N LYS A 60 -20.07 44.58 59.32
CA LYS A 60 -18.88 45.18 58.68
C LYS A 60 -17.57 44.82 59.43
N ARG A 61 -17.52 43.74 60.20
CA ARG A 61 -16.37 43.36 61.02
C ARG A 61 -16.15 41.86 60.90
N GLY A 62 -15.18 41.48 60.10
CA GLY A 62 -14.88 40.08 59.80
C GLY A 62 -15.03 39.77 58.31
N LYS A 63 -14.36 40.54 57.46
CA LYS A 63 -13.77 39.96 56.25
C LYS A 63 -12.83 38.88 56.81
N SER A 64 -13.33 37.65 56.97
CA SER A 64 -12.52 36.50 57.34
C SER A 64 -11.28 36.55 56.43
N MET A 65 -10.09 36.30 56.96
CA MET A 65 -8.84 36.32 56.19
C MET A 65 -8.98 35.59 54.84
N PHE A 66 -9.81 34.54 54.82
CA PHE A 66 -10.21 33.82 53.62
C PHE A 66 -10.89 34.69 52.53
N GLY A 67 -11.78 35.62 52.89
CA GLY A 67 -12.41 36.54 51.95
C GLY A 67 -11.49 37.63 51.39
N LEU A 68 -10.39 37.95 52.09
CA LEU A 68 -9.30 38.77 51.55
C LEU A 68 -8.44 37.96 50.56
N VAL A 69 -8.14 36.69 50.89
CA VAL A 69 -7.42 35.78 49.99
C VAL A 69 -8.25 35.51 48.72
N VAL A 70 -9.53 35.15 48.83
CA VAL A 70 -10.41 34.95 47.67
C VAL A 70 -10.59 36.25 46.89
N GLY A 71 -10.74 37.40 47.56
CA GLY A 71 -10.86 38.69 46.88
C GLY A 71 -9.58 39.12 46.13
N THR A 72 -8.41 38.84 46.69
CA THR A 72 -7.12 39.07 46.02
C THR A 72 -6.86 38.07 44.90
N LEU A 73 -7.33 36.83 45.03
CA LEU A 73 -7.25 35.81 43.98
C LEU A 73 -8.17 36.15 42.79
N THR A 74 -9.38 36.63 43.05
CA THR A 74 -10.29 37.11 41.99
C THR A 74 -9.77 38.40 41.37
N ARG A 75 -9.16 39.31 42.15
CA ARG A 75 -8.53 40.54 41.63
C ARG A 75 -7.30 40.22 40.77
N ALA A 76 -6.45 39.29 41.21
CA ALA A 76 -5.32 38.80 40.42
C ALA A 76 -5.81 38.11 39.14
N LYS A 77 -6.86 37.28 39.20
CA LYS A 77 -7.45 36.65 38.01
C LYS A 77 -8.05 37.68 37.04
N ASN A 78 -8.68 38.74 37.54
CA ASN A 78 -9.24 39.81 36.70
C ASN A 78 -8.14 40.68 36.09
N GLU A 79 -7.09 41.00 36.85
CA GLU A 79 -5.93 41.75 36.35
C GLU A 79 -5.14 40.92 35.33
N ASP A 80 -5.02 39.61 35.53
CA ASP A 80 -4.39 38.69 34.59
C ASP A 80 -5.25 38.51 33.32
N LYS A 81 -6.58 38.51 33.46
CA LYS A 81 -7.51 38.56 32.34
C LYS A 81 -7.42 39.90 31.58
N GLU A 82 -7.26 41.02 32.27
CA GLU A 82 -7.04 42.33 31.63
C GLU A 82 -5.70 42.41 30.89
N ARG A 83 -4.61 41.90 31.50
CA ARG A 83 -3.29 41.78 30.86
C ARG A 83 -3.33 40.85 29.66
N ASN A 84 -3.97 39.69 29.75
CA ASN A 84 -4.18 38.78 28.62
C ASN A 84 -5.16 39.36 27.57
N SER A 85 -6.07 40.25 27.96
CA SER A 85 -7.00 40.90 27.03
C SER A 85 -6.39 42.11 26.30
N SER A 86 -5.22 42.57 26.75
CA SER A 86 -4.51 43.68 26.11
C SER A 86 -4.26 43.36 24.64
N GLU A 87 -4.43 44.34 23.75
CA GLU A 87 -4.28 44.13 22.30
C GLU A 87 -2.92 43.53 21.94
N ALA A 88 -1.86 43.88 22.68
CA ALA A 88 -0.53 43.29 22.51
C ALA A 88 -0.50 41.79 22.85
N ALA A 89 -1.19 41.35 23.90
CA ALA A 89 -1.30 39.95 24.28
C ALA A 89 -2.12 39.16 23.24
N LYS A 90 -3.24 39.74 22.77
CA LYS A 90 -4.04 39.14 21.69
C LYS A 90 -3.24 39.00 20.39
N LYS A 91 -2.44 40.00 20.01
CA LYS A 91 -1.55 39.92 18.84
C LYS A 91 -0.51 38.82 19.00
N ARG A 92 0.08 38.65 20.19
CA ARG A 92 1.01 37.54 20.47
C ARG A 92 0.33 36.18 20.34
N GLN A 93 -0.85 36.01 20.94
CA GLN A 93 -1.63 34.78 20.82
C GLN A 93 -1.97 34.44 19.36
N LEU A 94 -2.33 35.45 18.56
CA LEU A 94 -2.64 35.25 17.14
C LEU A 94 -1.41 34.82 16.33
N ILE A 95 -0.24 35.41 16.61
CA ILE A 95 1.04 35.01 15.97
C ILE A 95 1.41 33.58 16.39
N GLU A 96 1.32 33.26 17.66
CA GLU A 96 1.62 31.92 18.18
C GLU A 96 0.66 30.87 17.60
N GLN A 97 -0.64 31.18 17.53
CA GLN A 97 -1.64 30.33 16.89
C GLN A 97 -1.30 30.09 15.41
N ARG A 98 -0.99 31.15 14.65
CA ARG A 98 -0.56 31.03 13.24
C ARG A 98 0.69 30.17 13.09
N LEU A 99 1.65 30.29 14.02
CA LEU A 99 2.87 29.50 14.00
C LEU A 99 2.57 28.02 14.29
N GLN A 100 1.76 27.72 15.28
CA GLN A 100 1.33 26.36 15.58
C GLN A 100 0.54 25.74 14.42
N GLU A 101 -0.34 26.50 13.79
CA GLU A 101 -1.08 26.06 12.60
C GLU A 101 -0.14 25.78 11.42
N LYS A 102 0.88 26.62 11.20
CA LYS A 102 1.93 26.38 10.18
C LYS A 102 2.71 25.10 10.47
N LEU A 103 3.17 24.89 11.70
CA LEU A 103 3.89 23.67 12.08
C LEU A 103 3.04 22.41 11.89
N LYS A 104 1.75 22.46 12.26
CA LYS A 104 0.82 21.35 12.02
C LYS A 104 0.63 21.09 10.53
N ALA A 105 0.39 22.14 9.74
CA ALA A 105 0.21 22.03 8.30
C ALA A 105 1.46 21.48 7.58
N GLU A 106 2.66 21.89 8.02
CA GLU A 106 3.93 21.38 7.51
C GLU A 106 4.13 19.90 7.87
N THR A 107 3.91 19.52 9.14
CA THR A 107 3.99 18.13 9.59
C THR A 107 3.02 17.23 8.83
N ASP A 108 1.76 17.67 8.66
CA ASP A 108 0.75 16.93 7.89
C ASP A 108 1.10 16.85 6.40
N SER A 109 1.75 17.88 5.85
CA SER A 109 2.21 17.89 4.46
C SER A 109 3.34 16.89 4.24
N VAL A 110 4.32 16.84 5.15
CA VAL A 110 5.41 15.85 5.11
C VAL A 110 4.84 14.44 5.20
N ARG A 111 3.92 14.20 6.15
CA ARG A 111 3.27 12.90 6.31
C ARG A 111 2.52 12.47 5.03
N ARG A 112 1.73 13.35 4.43
CA ARG A 112 1.01 13.05 3.19
C ARG A 112 1.94 12.80 2.00
N ALA A 113 3.04 13.53 1.90
CA ALA A 113 4.06 13.29 0.87
C ALA A 113 4.74 11.92 1.04
N GLU A 114 5.01 11.49 2.27
CA GLU A 114 5.53 10.14 2.55
C GLU A 114 4.51 9.04 2.22
N GLU A 115 3.24 9.23 2.59
CA GLU A 115 2.16 8.29 2.24
C GLU A 115 1.98 8.18 0.72
N ALA A 116 2.05 9.29 -0.03
CA ALA A 116 2.03 9.28 -1.49
C ALA A 116 3.23 8.53 -2.10
N LYS A 117 4.45 8.70 -1.54
CA LYS A 117 5.62 7.91 -1.98
C LYS A 117 5.42 6.41 -1.72
N LYS A 118 4.86 6.03 -0.57
CA LYS A 118 4.54 4.62 -0.24
C LYS A 118 3.50 4.05 -1.21
N ASP A 119 2.46 4.80 -1.52
CA ASP A 119 1.44 4.36 -2.47
C ASP A 119 2.00 4.19 -3.88
N LYS A 120 2.94 5.05 -4.29
CA LYS A 120 3.65 4.93 -5.57
C LYS A 120 4.47 3.65 -5.66
N THR A 121 5.29 3.35 -4.64
CA THR A 121 6.08 2.10 -4.63
C THR A 121 5.20 0.86 -4.51
N ALA A 122 4.12 0.93 -3.75
CA ALA A 122 3.13 -0.14 -3.65
C ALA A 122 2.42 -0.41 -4.98
N ALA A 123 2.06 0.63 -5.74
CA ALA A 123 1.46 0.48 -7.06
C ALA A 123 2.41 -0.22 -8.04
N ASN A 124 3.69 0.16 -8.05
CA ASN A 124 4.70 -0.47 -8.91
C ASN A 124 4.92 -1.95 -8.54
N ARG A 125 5.07 -2.26 -7.24
CA ARG A 125 5.22 -3.64 -6.78
C ARG A 125 4.03 -4.52 -7.17
N LYS A 126 2.80 -3.99 -7.02
CA LYS A 126 1.58 -4.71 -7.43
C LYS A 126 1.53 -4.95 -8.94
N GLU A 127 1.99 -3.99 -9.75
CA GLU A 127 2.03 -4.13 -11.21
C GLU A 127 3.03 -5.19 -11.65
N GLU A 128 4.24 -5.20 -11.09
CA GLU A 128 5.27 -6.21 -11.36
C GLU A 128 4.80 -7.61 -10.97
N GLU A 129 4.18 -7.76 -9.79
CA GLU A 129 3.60 -9.04 -9.37
C GLU A 129 2.52 -9.51 -10.34
N LEU A 130 1.62 -8.62 -10.76
CA LEU A 130 0.56 -8.93 -11.71
C LEU A 130 1.12 -9.37 -13.07
N GLN A 131 2.19 -8.73 -13.54
CA GLN A 131 2.89 -9.13 -14.78
C GLN A 131 3.55 -10.51 -14.64
N LEU A 132 4.22 -10.78 -13.51
CA LEU A 132 4.82 -12.08 -13.24
C LEU A 132 3.75 -13.17 -13.22
N ARG A 133 2.64 -12.93 -12.52
CA ARG A 133 1.48 -13.84 -12.50
C ARG A 133 0.97 -14.08 -13.92
N ASP A 134 0.70 -13.05 -14.70
CA ASP A 134 0.21 -13.19 -16.09
C ASP A 134 1.13 -14.09 -16.94
N SER A 135 2.45 -13.92 -16.83
CA SER A 135 3.42 -14.77 -17.52
C SER A 135 3.32 -16.26 -17.12
N ILE A 136 3.12 -16.55 -15.82
CA ILE A 136 2.96 -17.91 -15.28
C ILE A 136 1.68 -18.54 -15.81
N TYR A 137 0.55 -17.83 -15.73
CA TYR A 137 -0.75 -18.34 -16.19
C TYR A 137 -0.76 -18.57 -17.71
N LYS A 138 -0.14 -17.68 -18.50
CA LYS A 138 0.08 -17.88 -19.95
C LYS A 138 0.92 -19.13 -20.24
N MET A 139 2.01 -19.34 -19.49
CA MET A 139 2.84 -20.54 -19.63
C MET A 139 2.06 -21.81 -19.28
N ARG A 140 1.28 -21.80 -18.20
CA ARG A 140 0.45 -22.95 -17.81
C ARG A 140 -0.60 -23.27 -18.87
N ARG A 141 -1.27 -22.24 -19.38
CA ARG A 141 -2.32 -22.37 -20.40
C ARG A 141 -1.83 -23.00 -21.70
N THR A 142 -0.60 -22.69 -22.09
CA THR A 142 0.01 -23.26 -23.29
C THR A 142 0.66 -24.62 -23.04
N ARG A 143 1.35 -24.80 -21.90
CA ARG A 143 2.19 -25.97 -21.64
C ARG A 143 1.44 -27.16 -21.05
N LEU A 144 0.51 -26.96 -20.11
CA LEU A 144 -0.17 -28.07 -19.43
C LEU A 144 -1.01 -28.94 -20.39
N PRO A 145 -1.78 -28.37 -21.33
CA PRO A 145 -2.51 -29.19 -22.31
C PRO A 145 -1.58 -30.03 -23.21
N LEU A 146 -0.35 -29.56 -23.46
CA LEU A 146 0.65 -30.33 -24.21
C LEU A 146 1.18 -31.51 -23.39
N LEU A 147 1.45 -31.31 -22.10
CA LEU A 147 1.92 -32.35 -21.18
C LEU A 147 0.85 -33.40 -20.89
N ALA A 148 -0.43 -33.03 -20.92
CA ALA A 148 -1.55 -33.94 -20.75
C ALA A 148 -1.65 -35.03 -21.85
N ASN A 149 -0.87 -34.92 -22.94
CA ASN A 149 -0.78 -35.94 -23.99
C ASN A 149 0.15 -37.11 -23.63
N PHE A 150 0.88 -37.04 -22.53
CA PHE A 150 1.85 -38.04 -22.11
C PHE A 150 1.34 -38.86 -20.92
N LEU A 151 1.76 -40.12 -20.86
CA LEU A 151 1.59 -40.98 -19.70
C LEU A 151 2.76 -40.75 -18.73
N LEU A 152 2.48 -40.92 -17.45
CA LEU A 152 3.45 -40.85 -16.38
C LEU A 152 3.66 -42.22 -15.76
N THR A 153 4.85 -42.46 -15.23
CA THR A 153 5.15 -43.68 -14.47
C THR A 153 4.36 -43.81 -13.18
N SER A 154 3.78 -42.70 -12.68
CA SER A 154 2.91 -42.66 -11.51
C SER A 154 1.43 -42.90 -11.83
N ASP A 155 1.06 -43.02 -13.10
CA ASP A 155 -0.35 -43.15 -13.49
C ASP A 155 -0.87 -44.55 -13.21
N ILE A 156 -2.00 -44.62 -12.50
CA ILE A 156 -2.74 -45.86 -12.25
C ILE A 156 -3.84 -45.95 -13.31
N ILE A 157 -3.62 -46.76 -14.34
CA ILE A 157 -4.58 -46.98 -15.42
C ILE A 157 -5.32 -48.28 -15.10
N PRO A 158 -6.62 -48.24 -14.77
CA PRO A 158 -7.38 -49.45 -14.52
C PRO A 158 -7.48 -50.26 -15.82
N GLU A 159 -7.03 -51.51 -15.78
CA GLU A 159 -7.19 -52.45 -16.89
C GLU A 159 -8.68 -52.78 -17.05
N LEU A 160 -9.26 -52.33 -18.16
CA LEU A 160 -10.69 -52.52 -18.46
C LEU A 160 -11.09 -54.01 -18.55
N ASP A 161 -10.14 -54.91 -18.79
CA ASP A 161 -10.37 -56.36 -18.92
C ASP A 161 -10.68 -57.09 -17.59
N SER A 162 -10.44 -56.46 -16.43
CA SER A 162 -10.79 -57.10 -15.15
C SER A 162 -12.28 -57.03 -14.80
N LEU A 163 -13.08 -56.28 -15.58
CA LEU A 163 -14.52 -56.14 -15.36
C LEU A 163 -15.35 -57.22 -16.08
N SER A 164 -14.71 -58.12 -16.85
CA SER A 164 -15.38 -59.23 -17.53
C SER A 164 -15.26 -60.58 -16.82
N SER A 165 -14.98 -60.61 -15.51
CA SER A 165 -15.23 -61.79 -14.66
C SER A 165 -16.53 -61.63 -13.88
N PRO A 166 -17.70 -61.95 -14.48
CA PRO A 166 -18.97 -62.01 -13.79
C PRO A 166 -19.10 -63.37 -13.09
N LEU A 167 -18.44 -63.61 -11.97
CA LEU A 167 -18.80 -64.64 -10.98
C LEU A 167 -17.75 -64.69 -9.87
N ASP A 168 -17.97 -63.94 -8.80
CA ASP A 168 -17.72 -64.39 -7.42
C ASP A 168 -18.35 -63.36 -6.47
N GLU A 169 -19.64 -63.13 -6.73
CA GLU A 169 -20.57 -62.58 -5.77
C GLU A 169 -21.12 -63.77 -4.99
N ILE A 170 -20.50 -64.14 -3.85
CA ILE A 170 -21.13 -64.92 -2.78
C ILE A 170 -20.31 -64.72 -1.48
N GLN A 171 -20.96 -64.04 -0.53
CA GLN A 171 -20.81 -64.18 0.93
C GLN A 171 -19.50 -63.71 1.60
N SER A 172 -19.50 -62.45 2.06
CA SER A 172 -19.00 -62.16 3.42
C SER A 172 -19.79 -61.01 4.04
N THR A 173 -21.01 -61.35 4.44
CA THR A 173 -21.80 -60.60 5.42
C THR A 173 -21.38 -61.02 6.83
N THR A 174 -20.56 -60.21 7.48
CA THR A 174 -20.44 -60.13 8.94
C THR A 174 -20.45 -58.64 9.25
N MET A 175 -21.55 -57.96 9.54
CA MET A 175 -22.42 -58.15 10.72
C MET A 175 -21.59 -58.50 11.95
N ASP A 176 -20.69 -57.61 12.38
CA ASP A 176 -20.71 -57.13 13.77
C ASP A 176 -19.76 -55.94 14.01
N SER A 177 -20.29 -54.91 14.67
CA SER A 177 -19.65 -54.04 15.67
C SER A 177 -18.33 -53.31 15.35
N ASP A 178 -18.39 -51.97 15.23
CA ASP A 178 -17.79 -50.99 16.19
C ASP A 178 -17.79 -49.54 15.62
N PRO A 179 -18.55 -48.58 16.17
CA PRO A 179 -18.58 -47.18 15.73
C PRO A 179 -17.48 -46.28 16.34
N SER A 180 -16.40 -46.81 16.94
CA SER A 180 -15.48 -45.97 17.74
C SER A 180 -13.98 -46.04 17.42
N SER A 181 -13.56 -46.65 16.31
CA SER A 181 -12.15 -46.67 15.91
C SER A 181 -11.76 -45.51 14.97
N GLU A 182 -11.58 -44.32 15.56
CA GLU A 182 -10.74 -43.28 14.97
C GLU A 182 -9.27 -43.72 15.04
N GLY A 183 -8.77 -44.37 13.99
CA GLY A 183 -7.35 -44.65 13.90
C GLY A 183 -7.05 -45.73 12.88
N ILE A 184 -6.01 -45.50 12.08
CA ILE A 184 -5.46 -46.40 11.05
C ILE A 184 -6.06 -46.16 9.66
N SER A 185 -5.56 -45.06 9.07
CA SER A 185 -5.07 -44.99 7.70
C SER A 185 -5.88 -45.74 6.63
N LYS A 186 -7.02 -45.16 6.24
CA LYS A 186 -7.44 -45.26 4.83
C LYS A 186 -6.24 -44.86 3.97
N PRO A 187 -5.76 -45.68 3.02
CA PRO A 187 -4.73 -45.24 2.10
C PRO A 187 -5.28 -44.01 1.41
N ALA A 188 -4.61 -42.87 1.60
CA ALA A 188 -4.99 -41.58 1.07
C ALA A 188 -5.30 -41.77 -0.42
N ARG A 189 -6.59 -41.82 -0.74
CA ARG A 189 -7.07 -41.95 -2.10
C ARG A 189 -6.51 -40.73 -2.81
N ALA A 190 -5.52 -40.96 -3.67
CA ALA A 190 -4.79 -39.95 -4.45
C ALA A 190 -5.69 -39.27 -5.52
N THR A 191 -6.96 -39.02 -5.19
CA THR A 191 -7.98 -38.42 -6.05
C THR A 191 -8.24 -36.96 -5.71
N GLY A 192 -7.38 -36.33 -4.90
CA GLY A 192 -7.53 -34.94 -4.46
C GLY A 192 -6.41 -34.01 -4.88
N THR A 193 -5.42 -34.47 -5.65
CA THR A 193 -4.45 -33.54 -6.24
C THR A 193 -5.18 -32.73 -7.31
N THR A 194 -5.36 -31.43 -7.07
CA THR A 194 -5.85 -30.46 -8.06
C THR A 194 -5.22 -30.79 -9.41
N ALA A 195 -6.02 -30.96 -10.48
CA ALA A 195 -5.53 -31.45 -11.80
C ALA A 195 -4.34 -30.65 -12.39
N LEU A 196 -4.09 -29.45 -11.85
CA LEU A 196 -3.02 -28.53 -12.19
C LEU A 196 -1.76 -28.71 -11.33
N SER A 197 -1.89 -29.29 -10.14
CA SER A 197 -0.76 -29.72 -9.33
C SER A 197 -0.14 -30.91 -10.04
N GLY A 198 0.98 -30.66 -10.72
CA GLY A 198 1.75 -31.70 -11.37
C GLY A 198 2.08 -32.85 -10.40
N PRO A 199 2.57 -33.98 -10.94
CA PRO A 199 2.93 -35.13 -10.14
C PRO A 199 3.85 -34.72 -8.97
N PRO A 200 3.72 -35.35 -7.80
CA PRO A 200 4.60 -35.05 -6.68
C PRO A 200 6.05 -35.19 -7.13
N ARG A 201 6.91 -34.28 -6.66
CA ARG A 201 8.36 -34.30 -6.93
C ARG A 201 8.97 -35.49 -6.21
N ALA A 202 8.82 -36.68 -6.80
CA ALA A 202 9.45 -37.89 -6.35
C ALA A 202 10.89 -37.96 -6.88
N HIS A 203 11.75 -38.67 -6.15
CA HIS A 203 13.08 -39.05 -6.60
C HIS A 203 13.09 -40.57 -6.82
N PRO A 204 13.24 -41.06 -8.06
CA PRO A 204 13.57 -40.33 -9.28
C PRO A 204 12.41 -39.50 -9.86
N PRO A 205 12.69 -38.44 -10.65
CA PRO A 205 11.65 -37.64 -11.30
C PRO A 205 10.73 -38.51 -12.18
N PRO A 206 9.41 -38.24 -12.17
CA PRO A 206 8.48 -38.99 -13.00
C PRO A 206 8.81 -38.79 -14.49
N LEU A 207 8.84 -39.89 -15.22
CA LEU A 207 9.14 -39.88 -16.65
C LEU A 207 7.86 -39.71 -17.44
N TYR A 208 7.87 -38.72 -18.34
CA TYR A 208 6.80 -38.51 -19.32
C TYR A 208 7.12 -39.37 -20.54
N TYR A 209 6.25 -40.33 -20.85
CA TYR A 209 6.42 -41.20 -22.00
C TYR A 209 5.13 -41.33 -22.79
N ARG A 210 5.25 -41.61 -24.09
CA ARG A 210 4.13 -41.89 -24.97
C ARG A 210 4.46 -43.14 -25.79
N PRO A 211 3.83 -44.28 -25.50
CA PRO A 211 3.99 -45.49 -26.30
C PRO A 211 3.66 -45.24 -27.77
N ALA A 212 4.34 -45.95 -28.68
CA ALA A 212 4.04 -45.87 -30.11
C ALA A 212 2.65 -46.42 -30.46
N VAL A 213 2.19 -47.43 -29.70
CA VAL A 213 0.84 -48.00 -29.78
C VAL A 213 0.20 -47.86 -28.42
N LEU A 214 -0.93 -47.15 -28.35
CA LEU A 214 -1.71 -46.97 -27.12
C LEU A 214 -2.77 -48.06 -27.02
N THR A 215 -3.02 -48.55 -25.81
CA THR A 215 -4.19 -49.39 -25.55
C THR A 215 -5.45 -48.54 -25.48
N SER A 216 -6.63 -49.12 -25.77
CA SER A 216 -7.91 -48.41 -25.68
C SER A 216 -8.14 -47.79 -24.29
N ALA A 217 -7.73 -48.49 -23.23
CA ALA A 217 -7.74 -47.99 -21.86
C ALA A 217 -6.85 -46.74 -21.68
N GLN A 218 -5.64 -46.75 -22.24
CA GLN A 218 -4.73 -45.60 -22.21
C GLN A 218 -5.25 -44.42 -23.03
N GLU A 219 -5.86 -44.66 -24.19
CA GLU A 219 -6.48 -43.60 -25.01
C GLU A 219 -7.65 -42.93 -24.29
N ALA A 220 -8.54 -43.72 -23.68
CA ALA A 220 -9.65 -43.21 -22.90
C ALA A 220 -9.16 -42.39 -21.69
N PHE A 221 -8.12 -42.88 -21.02
CA PHE A 221 -7.48 -42.18 -19.90
C PHE A 221 -6.86 -40.85 -20.31
N LEU A 222 -6.05 -40.83 -21.38
CA LEU A 222 -5.46 -39.60 -21.91
C LEU A 222 -6.52 -38.62 -22.37
N LYS A 223 -7.60 -39.08 -23.00
CA LYS A 223 -8.71 -38.21 -23.42
C LYS A 223 -9.35 -37.54 -22.19
N LYS A 224 -9.71 -38.32 -21.17
CA LYS A 224 -10.27 -37.80 -19.91
C LYS A 224 -9.33 -36.78 -19.27
N ARG A 225 -8.04 -37.09 -19.16
CA ARG A 225 -7.03 -36.18 -18.61
C ARG A 225 -6.93 -34.88 -19.41
N LYS A 226 -6.92 -34.95 -20.75
CA LYS A 226 -6.85 -33.74 -21.59
C LYS A 226 -8.05 -32.84 -21.37
N ASP A 227 -9.24 -33.42 -21.28
CA ASP A 227 -10.46 -32.66 -21.04
C ASP A 227 -10.44 -32.05 -19.62
N GLU A 228 -10.03 -32.81 -18.62
CA GLU A 228 -9.88 -32.33 -17.23
C GLU A 228 -8.85 -31.20 -17.10
N VAL A 229 -7.65 -31.37 -17.67
CA VAL A 229 -6.61 -30.34 -17.67
C VAL A 229 -7.05 -29.11 -18.46
N ARG A 230 -7.74 -29.28 -19.60
CA ARG A 230 -8.27 -28.14 -20.36
C ARG A 230 -9.27 -27.34 -19.54
N ILE A 231 -10.26 -28.02 -18.93
CA ILE A 231 -11.27 -27.38 -18.08
C ILE A 231 -10.59 -26.67 -16.90
N ALA A 232 -9.65 -27.33 -16.22
CA ALA A 232 -8.95 -26.76 -15.07
C ALA A 232 -8.09 -25.54 -15.45
N VAL A 233 -7.42 -25.59 -16.59
CA VAL A 233 -6.64 -24.45 -17.12
C VAL A 233 -7.56 -23.28 -17.50
N GLU A 234 -8.71 -23.56 -18.11
CA GLU A 234 -9.68 -22.54 -18.48
C GLU A 234 -10.33 -21.89 -17.25
N SER A 235 -10.66 -22.68 -16.23
CA SER A 235 -11.17 -22.16 -14.95
C SER A 235 -10.11 -21.32 -14.24
N GLU A 236 -8.88 -21.83 -14.12
CA GLU A 236 -7.75 -21.10 -13.53
C GLU A 236 -7.48 -19.78 -14.27
N TRP A 237 -7.60 -19.77 -15.61
CA TRP A 237 -7.47 -18.56 -16.41
C TRP A 237 -8.62 -17.56 -16.20
N ALA A 238 -9.85 -18.04 -16.04
CA ALA A 238 -11.01 -17.19 -15.76
C ALA A 238 -10.89 -16.53 -14.37
N ASP A 239 -10.49 -17.30 -13.36
CA ASP A 239 -10.24 -16.79 -12.00
C ASP A 239 -9.12 -15.73 -12.02
N PHE A 240 -8.02 -16.01 -12.73
CA PHE A 240 -6.94 -15.04 -12.88
C PHE A 240 -7.35 -13.81 -13.68
N ALA A 241 -8.23 -13.93 -14.68
CA ALA A 241 -8.73 -12.77 -15.41
C ALA A 241 -9.53 -11.83 -14.49
N ALA A 242 -10.32 -12.39 -13.57
CA ALA A 242 -11.02 -11.62 -12.53
C ALA A 242 -10.01 -10.94 -11.58
N GLU A 243 -9.04 -11.70 -11.05
CA GLU A 243 -7.96 -11.18 -10.19
C GLU A 243 -7.18 -10.05 -10.89
N ARG A 244 -6.82 -10.24 -12.17
CA ARG A 244 -6.12 -9.24 -12.99
C ARG A 244 -6.94 -7.96 -13.12
N SER A 245 -8.23 -8.06 -13.40
CA SER A 245 -9.10 -6.89 -13.52
C SER A 245 -9.19 -6.12 -12.19
N ALA A 246 -9.30 -6.83 -11.06
CA ALA A 246 -9.29 -6.24 -9.73
C ALA A 246 -7.92 -5.60 -9.40
N GLY A 247 -6.82 -6.27 -9.71
CA GLY A 247 -5.46 -5.76 -9.50
C GLY A 247 -5.18 -4.50 -10.31
N ILE A 248 -5.62 -4.44 -11.56
CA ILE A 248 -5.52 -3.23 -12.40
C ILE A 248 -6.33 -2.07 -11.79
N ALA A 249 -7.54 -2.33 -11.30
CA ALA A 249 -8.37 -1.31 -10.64
C ALA A 249 -7.69 -0.78 -9.37
N ASP A 250 -7.09 -1.65 -8.56
CA ASP A 250 -6.32 -1.28 -7.37
C ASP A 250 -5.09 -0.43 -7.70
N ILE A 251 -4.30 -0.84 -8.71
CA ILE A 251 -3.12 -0.08 -9.17
C ILE A 251 -3.55 1.29 -9.66
N THR A 252 -4.65 1.36 -10.43
CA THR A 252 -5.21 2.62 -10.93
C THR A 252 -5.64 3.52 -9.76
N ARG A 253 -6.30 2.96 -8.74
CA ARG A 253 -6.69 3.70 -7.54
C ARG A 253 -5.49 4.25 -6.76
N LEU A 254 -4.43 3.47 -6.60
CA LEU A 254 -3.20 3.93 -5.94
C LEU A 254 -2.54 5.06 -6.74
N ARG A 255 -2.40 4.90 -8.05
CA ARG A 255 -1.86 5.94 -8.94
C ARG A 255 -2.70 7.20 -8.92
N GLN A 256 -4.02 7.08 -8.89
CA GLN A 256 -4.92 8.22 -8.74
C GLN A 256 -4.70 8.96 -7.43
N ARG A 257 -4.59 8.24 -6.29
CA ARG A 257 -4.34 8.87 -4.99
C ARG A 257 -3.00 9.61 -4.96
N VAL A 258 -1.96 9.01 -5.55
CA VAL A 258 -0.65 9.65 -5.71
C VAL A 258 -0.79 10.93 -6.54
N ALA A 259 -1.47 10.87 -7.69
CA ALA A 259 -1.67 12.04 -8.54
C ALA A 259 -2.48 13.16 -7.85
N GLU A 260 -3.50 12.81 -7.05
CA GLU A 260 -4.29 13.75 -6.27
C GLU A 260 -3.47 14.45 -5.17
N GLU A 261 -2.67 13.71 -4.40
CA GLU A 261 -1.81 14.28 -3.36
C GLU A 261 -0.62 15.06 -3.94
N GLU A 262 -0.02 14.61 -5.05
CA GLU A 262 0.99 15.38 -5.78
C GLU A 262 0.41 16.69 -6.35
N GLY A 263 -0.81 16.66 -6.88
CA GLY A 263 -1.52 17.87 -7.31
C GLY A 263 -1.83 18.82 -6.16
N ARG A 264 -2.20 18.28 -4.99
CA ARG A 264 -2.47 19.05 -3.78
C ARG A 264 -1.22 19.69 -3.20
N THR A 265 -0.11 18.96 -3.13
CA THR A 265 1.18 19.49 -2.65
C THR A 265 1.72 20.53 -3.62
N LYS A 266 1.63 20.30 -4.94
CA LYS A 266 2.03 21.28 -5.96
C LYS A 266 1.22 22.57 -5.88
N SER A 267 -0.11 22.49 -5.73
CA SER A 267 -0.97 23.67 -5.60
C SER A 267 -0.78 24.41 -4.27
N ALA A 268 -0.51 23.69 -3.18
CA ALA A 268 -0.15 24.30 -1.90
C ALA A 268 1.20 25.05 -1.98
N ASN A 269 2.20 24.45 -2.62
CA ASN A 269 3.51 25.06 -2.82
C ASN A 269 3.43 26.29 -3.74
N ALA A 270 2.63 26.21 -4.82
CA ALA A 270 2.40 27.36 -5.70
C ALA A 270 1.74 28.54 -4.97
N LYS A 271 0.78 28.27 -4.07
CA LYS A 271 0.17 29.32 -3.23
C LYS A 271 1.15 29.90 -2.21
N ALA A 272 2.04 29.08 -1.64
CA ALA A 272 3.04 29.56 -0.69
C ALA A 272 4.07 30.50 -1.34
N LEU A 273 4.39 30.27 -2.62
CA LEU A 273 5.27 31.16 -3.39
C LEU A 273 4.61 32.49 -3.75
N ASP A 274 3.30 32.49 -4.06
CA ASP A 274 2.53 33.70 -4.39
C ASP A 274 2.31 34.62 -3.16
N ASP A 275 2.06 34.02 -1.99
CA ASP A 275 1.81 34.77 -0.74
C ASP A 275 3.11 35.21 -0.02
N GLY A 276 4.28 34.79 -0.55
CA GLY A 276 5.61 35.06 0.01
C GLY A 276 6.26 36.37 -0.44
N ASP A 277 5.69 37.09 -1.41
CA ASP A 277 6.32 38.26 -2.06
C ASP A 277 5.86 39.63 -1.50
N VAL A 278 5.37 39.69 -0.25
CA VAL A 278 4.76 40.91 0.31
C VAL A 278 5.56 41.57 1.45
N ASP A 279 6.75 41.08 1.82
CA ASP A 279 7.49 41.67 2.96
C ASP A 279 9.04 41.68 2.84
N ASP A 280 9.61 41.74 1.63
CA ASP A 280 11.05 42.01 1.43
C ASP A 280 11.37 43.51 1.26
N GLU A 281 10.75 44.37 2.07
CA GLU A 281 11.15 45.79 2.21
C GLU A 281 12.11 46.03 3.40
N ARG A 282 12.72 44.97 3.97
CA ARG A 282 13.64 45.13 5.13
C ARG A 282 15.09 44.69 4.91
N SER A 283 15.46 44.22 3.73
CA SER A 283 16.83 43.73 3.44
C SER A 283 17.80 44.79 2.90
N GLN A 284 17.42 46.07 2.77
CA GLN A 284 18.31 47.11 2.24
C GLN A 284 19.36 47.69 3.22
N ASN A 285 19.45 47.21 4.47
CA ASN A 285 20.37 47.78 5.47
C ASN A 285 21.58 46.89 5.84
N GLN A 286 22.02 45.97 4.99
CA GLN A 286 23.19 45.10 5.26
C GLN A 286 24.22 45.02 4.13
N ALA A 287 24.35 46.06 3.30
CA ALA A 287 25.33 46.12 2.21
C ALA A 287 26.63 46.88 2.56
N GLU A 288 26.87 47.28 3.81
CA GLU A 288 28.09 48.00 4.22
C GLU A 288 28.75 47.35 5.44
N GLN A 289 29.32 46.15 5.29
CA GLN A 289 30.44 45.65 6.12
C GLN A 289 30.89 44.25 5.67
N LYS A 290 31.61 44.17 4.54
CA LYS A 290 32.53 43.04 4.30
C LYS A 290 33.64 43.38 3.30
N GLU A 291 34.39 44.42 3.61
CA GLU A 291 35.79 44.53 3.17
C GLU A 291 36.67 44.38 4.39
N THR A 292 37.28 43.20 4.57
CA THR A 292 38.59 42.92 5.22
C THR A 292 38.70 41.43 5.46
N ASP A 293 39.41 40.74 4.56
CA ASP A 293 40.62 39.94 4.89
C ASP A 293 40.87 38.90 3.79
N GLN A 294 41.56 39.37 2.75
CA GLN A 294 42.57 38.56 2.09
C GLN A 294 43.78 38.50 3.05
N ASN A 295 44.42 37.34 3.19
CA ASN A 295 45.89 37.15 3.26
C ASN A 295 46.36 36.06 4.26
N VAL A 296 46.49 34.81 3.81
CA VAL A 296 47.57 33.83 4.10
C VAL A 296 47.44 32.75 3.00
N LYS A 297 48.20 32.63 1.90
CA LYS A 297 49.63 32.55 1.57
C LYS A 297 50.40 31.39 2.22
N SER A 298 50.98 30.55 1.34
CA SER A 298 51.99 29.48 1.52
C SER A 298 51.52 28.19 2.21
N GLY A 299 51.78 26.98 1.71
CA GLY A 299 52.73 26.50 0.71
C GLY A 299 52.68 24.96 0.63
N PRO A 300 53.71 24.26 0.11
CA PRO A 300 53.58 23.35 -1.04
C PRO A 300 53.85 21.85 -0.75
N GLY A 301 53.45 20.97 -1.66
CA GLY A 301 53.91 19.57 -1.69
C GLY A 301 53.20 18.74 -2.77
N GLY A 302 53.86 18.54 -3.91
CA GLY A 302 53.38 17.67 -5.01
C GLY A 302 53.76 16.18 -4.84
N PRO A 303 54.05 15.45 -5.95
CA PRO A 303 53.20 14.39 -6.54
C PRO A 303 54.04 13.07 -6.70
N PRO A 304 53.85 12.10 -7.65
CA PRO A 304 52.85 11.88 -8.72
C PRO A 304 52.43 10.38 -8.95
N GLU A 305 51.78 10.13 -10.10
CA GLU A 305 51.78 8.89 -10.92
C GLU A 305 50.79 7.74 -10.64
N ALA A 306 49.85 7.56 -11.57
CA ALA A 306 49.73 6.32 -12.36
C ALA A 306 48.91 6.58 -13.64
N GLU A 307 49.60 6.59 -14.78
CA GLU A 307 49.03 6.45 -16.12
C GLU A 307 48.49 5.03 -16.32
N VAL A 308 47.36 4.88 -17.02
CA VAL A 308 47.20 3.79 -17.99
C VAL A 308 46.45 4.31 -19.22
N SER A 309 47.13 4.16 -20.35
CA SER A 309 46.75 4.52 -21.72
C SER A 309 45.85 3.48 -22.40
N GLN A 310 44.92 4.01 -23.20
CA GLN A 310 44.62 3.69 -24.62
C GLN A 310 44.33 2.24 -25.08
N SER A 311 43.16 2.07 -25.71
CA SER A 311 43.04 1.68 -27.14
C SER A 311 41.57 1.91 -27.57
N ALA A 312 41.21 2.86 -28.44
CA ALA A 312 41.35 2.87 -29.90
C ALA A 312 40.76 1.63 -30.61
N GLN A 313 39.59 1.78 -31.24
CA GLN A 313 39.38 1.46 -32.67
C GLN A 313 37.94 1.72 -33.20
N ASN A 314 37.88 2.61 -34.19
CA ASN A 314 37.24 2.48 -35.50
C ASN A 314 35.73 2.26 -35.71
N GLY A 315 35.18 3.12 -36.60
CA GLY A 315 34.16 2.78 -37.59
C GLY A 315 32.90 3.65 -37.50
N SER A 316 32.81 4.83 -38.13
CA SER A 316 32.55 5.07 -39.57
C SER A 316 31.15 4.63 -40.07
N ARG A 317 30.38 5.68 -40.45
CA ARG A 317 29.45 5.81 -41.59
C ARG A 317 27.93 5.56 -41.47
N ASN A 318 27.23 6.56 -42.03
CA ASN A 318 25.91 6.61 -42.67
C ASN A 318 24.69 6.69 -41.74
N THR A 319 24.02 7.84 -41.59
CA THR A 319 23.05 8.49 -42.51
C THR A 319 21.88 7.59 -42.94
N SER A 320 20.67 8.01 -42.52
CA SER A 320 19.28 7.57 -42.84
C SER A 320 18.65 6.83 -41.65
N GLY A 321 17.62 7.30 -40.96
CA GLY A 321 16.50 8.16 -41.33
C GLY A 321 15.20 7.38 -41.07
N GLY A 322 14.40 7.80 -40.08
CA GLY A 322 13.00 7.39 -39.82
C GLY A 322 12.81 5.95 -39.30
N GLU A 323 11.86 5.59 -38.46
CA GLU A 323 10.68 6.22 -37.86
C GLU A 323 10.28 5.34 -36.65
N ASP A 324 9.80 5.95 -35.56
CA ASP A 324 9.14 5.23 -34.47
C ASP A 324 7.80 4.66 -34.94
N ILE A 325 7.61 3.35 -34.77
CA ILE A 325 6.30 2.70 -34.78
C ILE A 325 5.71 2.83 -33.37
N LYS A 326 4.83 3.81 -33.17
CA LYS A 326 3.76 3.72 -32.17
C LYS A 326 2.62 2.89 -32.74
N MET A 327 2.24 1.85 -32.01
CA MET A 327 1.00 1.09 -32.23
C MET A 327 -0.01 1.55 -31.18
N ASP A 328 -1.05 2.25 -31.61
CA ASP A 328 -2.40 2.23 -31.03
C ASP A 328 -3.34 2.64 -32.18
N VAL A 329 -4.15 1.72 -32.72
CA VAL A 329 -5.50 1.34 -32.27
C VAL A 329 -6.50 2.48 -32.49
N ASP A 330 -7.28 2.37 -33.57
CA ASP A 330 -8.72 2.59 -33.47
C ASP A 330 -9.51 1.76 -34.50
N ASP A 331 -10.62 1.25 -33.98
CA ASP A 331 -11.65 0.42 -34.56
C ASP A 331 -12.60 1.26 -35.42
N SER A 332 -12.77 0.93 -36.71
CA SER A 332 -14.07 0.94 -37.41
C SER A 332 -13.96 0.67 -38.93
N GLY A 333 -14.72 -0.33 -39.40
CA GLY A 333 -15.53 -0.21 -40.63
C GLY A 333 -14.85 -0.40 -42.00
N ALA A 334 -14.96 -1.63 -42.52
CA ALA A 334 -15.27 -1.98 -43.92
C ALA A 334 -14.58 -1.24 -45.10
N GLY A 335 -13.68 -1.97 -45.77
CA GLY A 335 -13.70 -2.06 -47.24
C GLY A 335 -12.59 -1.37 -48.04
N THR A 336 -11.98 -2.19 -48.91
CA THR A 336 -11.46 -1.84 -50.27
C THR A 336 -10.00 -1.40 -50.42
N ILE A 337 -9.24 -2.34 -50.99
CA ILE A 337 -8.04 -2.29 -51.86
C ILE A 337 -7.61 -0.91 -52.41
N GLY A 338 -6.32 -0.57 -52.25
CA GLY A 338 -5.59 0.33 -53.16
C GLY A 338 -4.31 0.95 -52.56
N PRO A 339 -3.14 0.89 -53.22
CA PRO A 339 -1.92 1.54 -52.75
C PRO A 339 -1.60 2.82 -53.54
N GLU A 340 -1.31 3.93 -52.85
CA GLU A 340 -0.48 5.00 -53.43
C GLU A 340 0.13 5.93 -52.35
N LYS A 341 1.28 6.50 -52.71
CA LYS A 341 2.22 7.33 -51.95
C LYS A 341 1.64 8.72 -51.60
N THR A 342 2.18 9.39 -50.56
CA THR A 342 3.10 10.57 -50.64
C THR A 342 3.25 11.34 -49.31
N HIS A 343 4.50 11.56 -48.90
CA HIS A 343 5.21 12.72 -48.28
C HIS A 343 4.53 13.84 -47.44
N GLY A 344 5.27 14.23 -46.36
CA GLY A 344 5.41 15.59 -45.74
C GLY A 344 4.59 15.78 -44.45
N ASP A 345 5.05 16.31 -43.29
CA ASP A 345 6.20 17.14 -42.90
C ASP A 345 6.53 16.98 -41.39
N LYS A 346 7.74 17.41 -41.00
CA LYS A 346 8.35 17.38 -39.66
C LYS A 346 7.96 18.59 -38.78
N GLU A 347 7.85 18.38 -37.47
CA GLU A 347 8.29 19.36 -36.46
C GLU A 347 8.72 18.65 -35.15
N GLU A 348 9.52 19.37 -34.35
CA GLU A 348 10.64 18.95 -33.50
C GLU A 348 10.29 18.20 -32.19
N ASN A 349 11.18 17.29 -31.77
CA ASN A 349 11.31 16.94 -30.34
C ASN A 349 12.74 16.50 -29.97
N ALA A 350 13.25 17.07 -28.88
CA ALA A 350 14.60 16.88 -28.34
C ALA A 350 14.69 15.64 -27.41
N PRO A 351 15.84 14.94 -27.35
CA PRO A 351 16.00 13.76 -26.51
C PRO A 351 16.30 14.10 -25.05
N VAL A 352 15.58 13.48 -24.12
CA VAL A 352 15.83 13.53 -22.67
C VAL A 352 16.84 12.45 -22.28
N PRO A 353 17.87 12.76 -21.47
CA PRO A 353 18.88 11.79 -21.06
C PRO A 353 18.32 10.79 -20.04
N MET A 354 18.57 9.50 -20.26
CA MET A 354 18.30 8.45 -19.28
C MET A 354 19.37 8.51 -18.17
N HIS A 355 18.93 8.70 -16.93
CA HIS A 355 19.77 8.54 -15.74
C HIS A 355 19.85 7.06 -15.40
N ALA A 356 21.06 6.54 -15.29
CA ALA A 356 21.36 5.21 -14.78
C ALA A 356 21.34 5.26 -13.24
N ASP A 357 20.49 4.44 -12.62
CA ASP A 357 20.48 4.18 -11.17
C ASP A 357 21.57 3.13 -10.88
N ASP A 358 22.78 3.60 -10.56
CA ASP A 358 23.95 2.76 -10.21
C ASP A 358 24.15 2.59 -8.67
N ASP A 359 23.17 2.94 -7.83
CA ASP A 359 23.31 3.02 -6.36
C ASP A 359 22.73 1.82 -5.57
N ASP A 360 22.85 0.58 -6.06
CA ASP A 360 22.49 -0.62 -5.26
C ASP A 360 23.63 -1.66 -5.21
N ALA A 361 24.85 -1.17 -4.96
CA ALA A 361 26.01 -2.00 -4.65
C ALA A 361 26.05 -2.30 -3.14
N VAL A 362 25.46 -3.43 -2.75
CA VAL A 362 25.60 -4.00 -1.40
C VAL A 362 27.00 -4.60 -1.26
N GLU A 363 27.86 -3.96 -0.46
CA GLU A 363 29.14 -4.56 -0.01
C GLU A 363 28.85 -5.79 0.87
N TYR A 364 29.48 -6.91 0.53
CA TYR A 364 29.46 -8.17 1.28
C TYR A 364 30.68 -8.31 2.18
#